data_AF-A0A448JDA8-F1
#
_entry.id   AF-A0A448JDA8-F1
#
_cell.length_a   1.000
_cell.length_b   1.000
_cell.length_c   1.000
_cell.angle_alpha   90.00
_cell.angle_beta   90.00
_cell.angle_gamma   90.00
#
_symmetry.space_group_name_H-M   'P 1'
#
loop_
_entity.id
_entity.type
_entity.pdbx_description
1 polymer ?
#
loop_
_entity_poly.entity_id
_entity_poly.type
_entity_poly.pdbx_seq_one_letter_code
_entity_poly.pdbx_strand_id
1 'polypeptide(L)'
;MKFYKYVKENFDGYVSRINPGNLKEENEYFDMLRKFCADKLSMPRPDAMIDYGAKDALTKLADTDLVPSDTDACYDIKTFKENFPKSLAKGERVLKQNRGSTGEGI
;
A
#
# COMPACT_ATOMS: atom_id res chain seq x y z
N MET A 1 17.15 -12.66 -15.65
CA MET A 1 16.98 -14.14 -15.58
C MET A 1 17.93 -14.84 -14.60
N LYS A 2 19.18 -14.37 -14.39
CA LYS A 2 20.14 -15.00 -13.45
C LYS A 2 19.69 -15.00 -11.97
N PHE A 3 19.14 -13.88 -11.48
CA PHE A 3 18.70 -13.75 -10.09
C PHE A 3 17.54 -14.69 -9.73
N TYR A 4 16.52 -14.76 -10.59
CA TYR A 4 15.37 -15.66 -10.39
C TYR A 4 15.81 -17.12 -10.24
N LYS A 5 16.65 -17.57 -11.18
CA LYS A 5 17.18 -18.94 -11.19
C LYS A 5 18.00 -19.24 -9.93
N TYR A 6 18.88 -18.32 -9.55
CA TYR A 6 19.69 -18.46 -8.33
C TYR A 6 18.81 -18.61 -7.08
N VAL A 7 17.80 -17.75 -6.90
CA VAL A 7 16.89 -17.85 -5.75
C VAL A 7 16.12 -19.17 -5.77
N LYS A 8 15.63 -19.58 -6.95
CA LYS A 8 14.89 -20.84 -7.11
C LYS A 8 15.71 -22.07 -6.71
N GLU A 9 17.00 -22.08 -7.05
CA GLU A 9 17.89 -23.23 -6.84
C GLU A 9 18.50 -23.29 -5.44
N ASN A 10 18.59 -22.16 -4.72
CA ASN A 10 19.36 -22.08 -3.48
C ASN A 10 18.54 -21.79 -2.21
N PHE A 11 17.26 -21.43 -2.33
CA PHE A 11 16.43 -21.05 -1.18
C PHE A 11 15.00 -21.62 -1.28
N ASP A 12 14.37 -21.82 -0.12
CA ASP A 12 12.99 -22.34 -0.03
C ASP A 12 11.92 -21.24 -0.13
N GLY A 13 12.30 -19.99 0.12
CA GLY A 13 11.42 -18.85 0.10
C GLY A 13 12.15 -17.52 0.13
N TYR A 14 11.38 -16.43 0.06
CA TYR A 14 11.90 -15.07 0.17
C TYR A 14 11.02 -14.20 1.07
N VAL A 15 11.67 -13.22 1.71
CA VAL A 15 11.01 -12.13 2.43
C VAL A 15 11.33 -10.81 1.75
N SER A 16 10.34 -10.15 1.17
CA SER A 16 10.55 -8.81 0.62
C SER A 16 10.67 -7.78 1.73
N ARG A 17 11.75 -6.99 1.68
CA ARG A 17 12.00 -5.86 2.58
C ARG A 17 12.14 -4.53 1.84
N ILE A 18 11.79 -4.52 0.56
CA ILE A 18 11.88 -3.34 -0.31
C ILE A 18 10.52 -2.63 -0.26
N ASN A 19 10.54 -1.32 -0.02
CA ASN A 19 9.36 -0.48 -0.19
C ASN A 19 9.14 -0.24 -1.71
N PRO A 20 8.08 -0.77 -2.33
CA PRO A 20 7.86 -0.66 -3.77
C PRO A 20 7.69 0.79 -4.24
N GLY A 21 7.15 1.67 -3.38
CA GLY A 21 6.93 3.09 -3.72
C GLY A 21 8.22 3.88 -3.95
N ASN A 22 9.38 3.33 -3.60
CA ASN A 22 10.69 3.96 -3.85
C ASN A 22 11.34 3.49 -5.17
N LEU A 23 10.71 2.56 -5.89
CA LEU A 23 11.25 1.98 -7.12
C LEU A 23 10.76 2.75 -8.35
N LYS A 24 11.63 2.91 -9.35
CA LYS A 24 11.23 3.42 -10.67
C LYS A 24 10.45 2.36 -11.45
N GLU A 25 10.93 1.11 -11.39
CA GLU A 25 10.33 -0.05 -12.06
C GLU A 25 9.46 -0.88 -11.09
N GLU A 26 8.43 -0.26 -10.50
CA GLU A 26 7.55 -0.91 -9.51
C GLU A 26 6.80 -2.13 -10.09
N ASN A 27 6.34 -2.04 -11.34
CA ASN A 27 5.59 -3.12 -11.99
C ASN A 27 6.47 -4.34 -12.25
N GLU A 28 7.69 -4.14 -12.75
CA GLU A 28 8.67 -5.18 -13.00
C GLU A 28 9.08 -5.89 -11.70
N TYR A 29 9.15 -5.13 -10.61
CA TYR A 29 9.36 -5.67 -9.28
C TYR A 29 8.23 -6.62 -8.88
N PHE A 30 6.96 -6.19 -8.99
CA PHE A 30 5.83 -7.05 -8.67
C PHE A 30 5.72 -8.28 -9.59
N ASP A 31 6.03 -8.14 -10.88
CA ASP A 31 6.03 -9.27 -11.82
C ASP A 31 7.10 -10.31 -11.47
N MET A 32 8.27 -9.85 -11.01
CA MET A 32 9.30 -10.75 -10.47
C MET A 32 8.78 -11.48 -9.21
N LEU A 33 8.15 -10.77 -8.27
CA LEU A 33 7.59 -11.39 -7.06
C LEU A 33 6.49 -12.41 -7.38
N ARG A 34 5.62 -12.13 -8.36
CA ARG A 34 4.59 -13.06 -8.84
C ARG A 34 5.20 -14.35 -9.38
N LYS A 35 6.28 -14.25 -10.16
CA LYS A 35 7.02 -15.43 -10.63
C LYS A 35 7.55 -16.26 -9.46
N PHE A 36 8.13 -15.62 -8.45
CA PHE A 36 8.62 -16.34 -7.28
C PHE A 36 7.51 -17.02 -6.47
N CYS A 37 6.34 -16.39 -6.34
CA CYS A 37 5.19 -16.97 -5.64
C CYS A 37 4.69 -18.28 -6.26
N ALA A 38 4.92 -18.49 -7.57
CA ALA A 38 4.52 -19.72 -8.24
C ALA A 38 5.38 -20.93 -7.83
N ASP A 39 6.64 -20.69 -7.45
CA ASP A 39 7.63 -21.75 -7.19
C ASP A 39 8.07 -21.83 -5.71
N LYS A 40 7.83 -20.79 -4.90
CA LYS A 40 8.45 -20.62 -3.56
C LYS A 40 7.52 -19.99 -2.53
N LEU A 41 7.85 -20.18 -1.24
CA LEU A 41 7.21 -19.45 -0.15
C LEU A 41 7.56 -17.96 -0.26
N SER A 42 6.53 -17.11 -0.19
CA SER A 42 6.63 -15.68 -0.38
C SER A 42 5.96 -14.93 0.77
N MET A 43 6.67 -13.97 1.34
CA MET A 43 6.11 -13.07 2.34
C MET A 43 6.66 -11.64 2.19
N PRO A 44 5.80 -10.61 2.11
CA PRO A 44 4.39 -10.66 1.74
C PRO A 44 4.17 -11.05 0.26
N ARG A 45 2.98 -11.55 -0.05
CA ARG A 45 2.57 -11.77 -1.45
C ARG A 45 2.38 -10.44 -2.18
N PRO A 46 2.72 -10.35 -3.48
CA PRO A 46 2.69 -9.10 -4.23
C PRO A 46 1.30 -8.45 -4.25
N ASP A 47 0.22 -9.25 -4.34
CA ASP A 47 -1.13 -8.68 -4.38
C ASP A 47 -1.51 -8.06 -3.02
N ALA A 48 -1.13 -8.70 -1.91
CA ALA A 48 -1.27 -8.10 -0.60
C ALA A 48 -0.45 -6.79 -0.49
N MET A 49 0.79 -6.78 -1.01
CA MET A 49 1.63 -5.56 -1.03
C MET A 49 0.97 -4.39 -1.75
N ILE A 50 0.27 -4.67 -2.85
CA ILE A 50 -0.45 -3.65 -3.61
C ILE A 50 -1.66 -3.16 -2.79
N ASP A 51 -2.42 -4.09 -2.21
CA ASP A 51 -3.64 -3.79 -1.47
C ASP A 51 -3.41 -2.89 -0.24
N TYR A 52 -2.38 -3.16 0.57
CA TYR A 52 -2.06 -2.29 1.71
C TYR A 52 -1.13 -1.12 1.35
N GLY A 53 -0.63 -1.05 0.11
CA GLY A 53 0.23 0.03 -0.36
C GLY A 53 -0.51 1.35 -0.56
N ALA A 54 -1.83 1.28 -0.78
CA ALA A 54 -2.70 2.45 -0.86
C ALA A 54 -3.31 2.75 0.52
N LYS A 55 -3.24 4.02 0.95
CA LYS A 55 -3.78 4.44 2.26
C LYS A 55 -5.30 4.38 2.34
N ASP A 56 -6.00 4.37 1.21
CA ASP A 56 -7.45 4.17 1.14
C ASP A 56 -7.89 2.79 1.64
N ALA A 57 -6.98 1.83 1.79
CA ALA A 57 -7.25 0.60 2.53
C ALA A 57 -7.74 0.88 3.97
N LEU A 58 -7.34 2.00 4.58
CA LEU A 58 -7.78 2.40 5.91
C LEU A 58 -9.26 2.81 5.96
N THR A 59 -9.85 3.30 4.87
CA THR A 59 -11.29 3.64 4.86
C THR A 59 -12.15 2.39 4.96
N LYS A 60 -11.64 1.25 4.47
CA LYS A 60 -12.30 -0.07 4.60
C LYS A 60 -12.31 -0.57 6.05
N LEU A 61 -11.57 0.07 6.95
CA LEU A 61 -11.53 -0.25 8.38
C LEU A 61 -12.40 0.70 9.22
N ALA A 62 -13.10 1.67 8.62
CA ALA A 62 -13.88 2.69 9.33
C ALA A 62 -14.99 2.11 10.22
N ASP A 63 -15.48 0.90 9.91
CA ASP A 63 -16.47 0.18 10.72
C ASP A 63 -15.84 -0.65 11.86
N THR A 64 -14.54 -0.48 12.12
CA THR A 64 -13.80 -1.17 13.18
C THR A 64 -13.20 -0.16 14.16
N ASP A 65 -12.82 -0.63 15.35
CA ASP A 65 -12.14 0.22 16.35
C ASP A 65 -10.68 0.55 16.00
N LEU A 66 -10.18 0.13 14.83
CA LEU A 66 -8.78 0.34 14.42
C LEU A 66 -8.51 1.75 13.87
N VAL A 67 -9.54 2.44 13.39
CA VAL A 67 -9.43 3.80 12.84
C VAL A 67 -10.66 4.62 13.26
N PRO A 68 -10.59 5.97 13.25
CA PRO A 68 -11.77 6.79 13.45
C PRO A 68 -12.86 6.46 12.42
N SER A 69 -14.12 6.43 12.86
CA SER A 69 -15.27 6.10 12.00
C SER A 69 -15.52 7.11 10.87
N ASP A 70 -14.87 8.28 10.91
CA ASP A 70 -14.89 9.29 9.85
C ASP A 70 -13.58 9.36 9.05
N THR A 71 -12.85 8.24 8.99
CA THR A 71 -11.73 8.03 8.06
C THR A 71 -12.27 7.89 6.63
N ASP A 72 -11.95 8.84 5.75
CA ASP A 72 -12.52 8.92 4.41
C ASP A 72 -11.47 9.17 3.32
N ALA A 73 -11.77 8.75 2.09
CA ALA A 73 -10.94 8.95 0.91
C ALA A 73 -11.65 9.93 -0.05
N CYS A 74 -11.05 11.10 -0.24
CA CYS A 74 -11.56 12.10 -1.17
C CYS A 74 -11.00 11.86 -2.57
N TYR A 75 -11.72 11.09 -3.39
CA TYR A 75 -11.30 10.76 -4.76
C TYR A 75 -11.37 11.93 -5.74
N ASP A 76 -12.13 12.98 -5.42
CA ASP A 76 -12.29 14.16 -6.24
C ASP A 76 -12.34 15.46 -5.42
N ILE A 77 -11.99 16.58 -6.08
CA ILE A 77 -11.89 17.90 -5.45
C ILE A 77 -13.24 18.40 -4.94
N LYS A 78 -14.35 18.02 -5.59
CA LYS A 78 -15.69 18.47 -5.20
C LYS A 78 -16.06 17.84 -3.86
N THR A 79 -15.97 16.52 -3.76
CA THR A 79 -16.22 15.75 -2.51
C THR A 79 -15.31 16.23 -1.39
N PHE A 80 -14.02 16.47 -1.68
CA PHE A 80 -13.08 17.03 -0.72
C PHE A 80 -13.57 18.38 -0.14
N LYS A 81 -13.92 19.34 -1.00
CA LYS A 81 -14.39 20.66 -0.57
C LYS A 81 -15.71 20.61 0.20
N GLU A 82 -16.56 19.65 -0.12
CA GLU A 82 -17.86 19.48 0.53
C GLU A 82 -17.77 18.81 1.91
N ASN A 83 -16.85 17.85 2.09
CA ASN A 83 -16.82 16.98 3.28
C ASN A 83 -15.67 17.30 4.24
N PHE A 84 -14.49 17.64 3.75
CA PHE A 84 -13.33 17.90 4.61
C PHE A 84 -13.58 19.01 5.64
N PRO A 85 -14.18 20.17 5.29
CA PRO A 85 -14.49 21.20 6.29
C PRO A 85 -15.45 20.72 7.39
N LYS A 86 -16.40 19.83 7.06
CA LYS A 86 -17.35 19.26 8.03
C LYS A 86 -16.66 18.32 9.02
N SER A 87 -15.69 17.53 8.54
CA SER A 87 -14.89 16.66 9.40
C SER A 87 -13.94 17.48 10.29
N LEU A 88 -13.28 18.50 9.72
CA LEU A 88 -12.38 19.40 10.45
C LEU A 88 -13.07 20.19 11.56
N ALA A 89 -14.36 20.53 11.39
CA ALA A 89 -15.15 21.18 12.43
C ALA A 89 -15.38 20.31 13.69
N LYS A 90 -15.18 18.99 13.61
CA LYS A 90 -15.37 18.05 14.72
C LYS A 90 -14.09 17.79 15.53
N GLY A 91 -12.94 18.25 15.05
CA GLY A 91 -11.66 18.06 15.71
C GLY A 91 -10.48 18.10 14.73
N GLU A 92 -9.28 17.87 15.26
CA GLU A 92 -8.06 17.84 14.44
C GLU A 92 -8.11 16.71 13.41
N ARG A 93 -7.62 16.99 12.21
CA ARG A 93 -7.58 16.06 11.08
C ARG A 93 -6.23 16.11 10.39
N VAL A 94 -5.84 14.96 9.85
CA VAL A 94 -4.63 14.82 9.03
C VAL A 94 -5.05 14.48 7.61
N LEU A 95 -4.65 15.31 6.65
CA LEU A 95 -4.85 15.04 5.23
C LEU A 95 -3.62 14.30 4.71
N LYS A 96 -3.81 13.20 3.98
CA LYS A 96 -2.68 12.43 3.41
C LYS A 96 -2.97 12.07 1.96
N GLN A 97 -1.95 12.15 1.12
CA GLN A 97 -2.01 11.57 -0.22
C GLN A 97 -2.11 10.04 -0.14
N ASN A 98 -2.91 9.45 -1.05
CA ASN A 98 -3.19 8.01 -1.07
C ASN A 98 -1.92 7.17 -1.29
N ARG A 99 -0.94 7.71 -2.03
CA ARG A 99 0.41 7.16 -2.16
C ARG A 99 1.44 8.08 -1.51
N GLY A 100 2.52 7.48 -0.99
CA GLY A 100 3.61 8.18 -0.32
C GLY A 100 4.04 7.46 0.96
N SER A 101 5.33 7.53 1.29
CA SER A 101 5.93 6.92 2.47
C SER A 101 6.79 7.91 3.24
N THR A 102 7.17 7.59 4.48
CA THR A 102 8.13 8.43 5.26
C THR A 102 7.67 9.88 5.44
N GLY A 103 6.36 10.11 5.60
CA GLY A 103 5.80 11.45 5.78
C GLY A 103 5.52 12.23 4.50
N GLU A 104 5.82 11.66 3.33
CA GLU A 104 5.51 12.28 2.04
C GLU A 104 3.99 12.45 1.85
N GLY A 105 3.59 13.67 1.51
CA GLY A 105 2.19 14.02 1.21
C GLY A 105 1.27 14.00 2.43
N ILE A 106 1.81 14.15 3.65
CA ILE A 106 1.09 14.43 4.91
C ILE A 106 1.05 15.93 5.16
#